data_AF-A0A6B3I919-F1
#
_entry.id   AF-A0A6B3I919-F1
#
_cell.length_a   1.000
_cell.length_b   1.000
_cell.length_c   1.000
_cell.angle_alpha   90.00
_cell.angle_beta   90.00
_cell.angle_gamma   90.00
#
_symmetry.space_group_name_H-M   'P 1'
#
loop_
_entity.id
_entity.type
_entity.pdbx_description
1 polymer ?
#
loop_
_entity_poly.entity_id
_entity_poly.type
_entity_poly.pdbx_seq_one_letter_code
_entity_poly.pdbx_strand_id
1 'polypeptide(L)'
;WPKTSGGRGMHVFVPIEPAWTFTEVRRAAIAAGRELERRMPARVTTAWWKEERGERIFVDFNQTARDRTIASAYSVRPFPHAPVSAPLRWEEIDDAEPRDFDIVTLPVRYAELGDVHADMDQEAFRLDGLLELADRDEKERGLGDMPYPPEYPKMPGEPKRVQPSRARHDDDDGETA
;
A
#
# COMPACT_ATOMS: atom_id res chain seq x y z
N TRP A 1 2.26 12.31 2.32
CA TRP A 1 1.46 12.58 3.54
C TRP A 1 1.15 11.29 4.29
N PRO A 2 1.88 10.99 5.39
CA PRO A 2 1.74 9.75 6.15
C PRO A 2 0.61 9.82 7.18
N LYS A 3 -0.05 8.69 7.44
CA LYS A 3 -1.00 8.53 8.54
C LYS A 3 -0.98 7.13 9.10
N THR A 4 -1.21 6.99 10.39
CA THR A 4 -1.51 5.67 10.96
C THR A 4 -2.79 5.12 10.34
N SER A 5 -2.90 3.81 10.21
CA SER A 5 -4.17 3.19 9.78
C SER A 5 -5.21 3.16 10.92
N GLY A 6 -4.80 3.34 12.18
CA GLY A 6 -5.56 2.95 13.37
C GLY A 6 -5.62 1.42 13.59
N GLY A 7 -4.76 0.67 12.89
CA GLY A 7 -4.47 -0.74 13.13
C GLY A 7 -2.96 -0.94 13.28
N ARG A 8 -2.39 -1.96 12.63
CA ARG A 8 -0.94 -2.27 12.69
C ARG A 8 -0.10 -1.66 11.57
N GLY A 9 -0.72 -0.94 10.64
CA GLY A 9 -0.05 -0.42 9.45
C GLY A 9 -0.11 1.10 9.32
N MET A 10 0.57 1.59 8.28
CA MET A 10 0.62 3.00 7.91
C MET A 10 0.11 3.18 6.47
N HIS A 11 -0.55 4.30 6.19
CA HIS A 11 -0.89 4.71 4.83
C HIS A 11 -0.07 5.94 4.47
N VAL A 12 0.40 6.02 3.23
CA VAL A 12 1.05 7.21 2.69
C VAL A 12 0.25 7.67 1.48
N PHE A 13 -0.25 8.89 1.54
CA PHE A 13 -0.92 9.55 0.42
C PHE A 13 0.08 10.34 -0.40
N VAL A 14 -0.12 10.28 -1.72
CA VAL A 14 0.58 11.05 -2.75
C VAL A 14 -0.49 11.59 -3.71
N PRO A 15 -0.85 12.88 -3.60
CA PRO A 15 -1.73 13.56 -4.54
C PRO A 15 -1.14 13.51 -5.94
N ILE A 16 -1.98 13.25 -6.93
CA ILE A 16 -1.56 13.15 -8.33
C ILE A 16 -2.47 13.97 -9.21
N GLU A 17 -1.95 14.40 -10.36
CA GLU A 17 -2.80 14.94 -11.42
C GLU A 17 -3.86 13.86 -11.80
N PRO A 18 -5.12 14.23 -12.04
CA PRO A 18 -6.18 13.29 -12.41
C PRO A 18 -6.08 12.89 -13.90
N ALA A 19 -4.89 12.47 -14.33
CA ALA A 19 -4.55 12.16 -15.72
C ALA A 19 -4.47 10.65 -16.03
N TRP A 20 -4.57 9.80 -15.00
CA TRP A 20 -4.37 8.35 -15.12
C TRP A 20 -5.59 7.54 -14.68
N THR A 21 -5.79 6.41 -15.34
CA THR A 21 -6.79 5.41 -15.01
C THR A 21 -6.41 4.62 -13.75
N PHE A 22 -7.38 3.96 -13.11
CA PHE A 22 -7.12 3.05 -11.98
C PHE A 22 -6.05 1.99 -12.30
N THR A 23 -6.03 1.48 -13.53
CA THR A 23 -5.04 0.48 -13.96
C THR A 23 -3.63 1.06 -14.04
N GLU A 24 -3.48 2.29 -14.50
CA GLU A 24 -2.18 2.98 -14.55
C GLU A 24 -1.69 3.37 -13.16
N VAL A 25 -2.58 3.90 -12.29
CA VAL A 25 -2.24 4.21 -10.89
C VAL A 25 -1.80 2.94 -10.15
N ARG A 26 -2.51 1.82 -10.35
CA ARG A 26 -2.13 0.53 -9.76
C ARG A 26 -0.81 0.01 -10.31
N ARG A 27 -0.54 0.17 -11.60
CA ARG A 27 0.75 -0.19 -12.21
C ARG A 27 1.90 0.63 -11.60
N ALA A 28 1.70 1.92 -11.38
CA ALA A 28 2.65 2.78 -10.68
C ALA A 28 2.88 2.32 -9.23
N ALA A 29 1.82 1.95 -8.50
CA ALA A 29 1.92 1.43 -7.13
C ALA A 29 2.68 0.09 -7.06
N ILE A 30 2.48 -0.81 -8.04
CA ILE A 30 3.26 -2.05 -8.18
C ILE A 30 4.75 -1.74 -8.36
N ALA A 31 5.09 -0.84 -9.28
CA ALA A 31 6.48 -0.45 -9.53
C ALA A 31 7.14 0.15 -8.29
N ALA A 32 6.43 1.02 -7.56
CA ALA A 32 6.89 1.58 -6.29
C ALA A 32 7.12 0.48 -5.23
N GLY A 33 6.17 -0.45 -5.08
CA GLY A 33 6.30 -1.57 -4.14
C GLY A 33 7.49 -2.47 -4.45
N ARG A 34 7.70 -2.81 -5.72
CA ARG A 34 8.86 -3.61 -6.16
C ARG A 34 10.18 -2.88 -5.92
N GLU A 35 10.22 -1.58 -6.11
CA GLU A 35 11.41 -0.79 -5.84
C GLU A 35 11.75 -0.77 -4.35
N LEU A 36 10.74 -0.64 -3.48
CA LEU A 36 10.93 -0.76 -2.03
C LEU A 36 11.43 -2.15 -1.64
N GLU A 37 10.84 -3.21 -2.21
CA GLU A 37 11.28 -4.60 -1.99
C GLU A 37 12.72 -4.83 -2.46
N ARG A 38 13.11 -4.31 -3.62
CA ARG A 38 14.51 -4.42 -4.10
C ARG A 38 15.51 -3.71 -3.17
N ARG A 39 15.13 -2.56 -2.62
CA ARG A 39 15.99 -1.80 -1.70
C ARG A 39 16.07 -2.42 -0.31
N MET A 40 15.01 -3.09 0.13
CA MET A 40 14.88 -3.64 1.49
C MET A 40 14.28 -5.05 1.49
N PRO A 41 14.91 -6.04 0.82
CA PRO A 41 14.30 -7.34 0.55
C PRO A 41 14.03 -8.15 1.83
N ALA A 42 14.81 -7.92 2.89
CA ALA A 42 14.63 -8.54 4.20
C ALA A 42 13.49 -7.91 5.03
N ARG A 43 12.96 -6.74 4.63
CA ARG A 43 11.96 -5.99 5.40
C ARG A 43 10.67 -5.73 4.65
N VAL A 44 10.69 -5.71 3.33
CA VAL A 44 9.54 -5.36 2.47
C VAL A 44 9.25 -6.51 1.51
N THR A 45 7.96 -6.71 1.20
CA THR A 45 7.50 -7.71 0.25
C THR A 45 6.33 -7.19 -0.59
N THR A 46 6.29 -7.59 -1.86
CA THR A 46 5.10 -7.46 -2.73
C THR A 46 4.39 -8.81 -2.95
N ALA A 47 4.80 -9.87 -2.26
CA ALA A 47 4.22 -11.19 -2.40
C ALA A 47 2.71 -11.21 -2.10
N TRP A 48 1.93 -11.62 -3.10
CA TRP A 48 0.47 -11.64 -3.01
C TRP A 48 0.00 -12.64 -1.94
N TRP A 49 0.59 -13.82 -1.89
CA TRP A 49 0.27 -14.89 -0.96
C TRP A 49 0.79 -14.57 0.44
N LYS A 50 -0.06 -14.73 1.47
CA LYS A 50 0.29 -14.37 2.85
C LYS A 50 1.43 -15.22 3.39
N GLU A 51 1.43 -16.51 3.04
CA GLU A 51 2.45 -17.49 3.38
C GLU A 51 3.84 -17.14 2.84
N GLU A 52 3.91 -16.43 1.71
CA GLU A 52 5.18 -16.02 1.09
C GLU A 52 5.76 -14.73 1.70
N ARG A 53 5.02 -14.04 2.58
CA ARG A 53 5.45 -12.74 3.13
C ARG A 53 6.49 -12.88 4.23
N GLY A 54 6.40 -13.93 5.05
CA GLY A 54 7.19 -14.04 6.27
C GLY A 54 6.96 -12.85 7.21
N GLU A 55 8.00 -12.42 7.92
CA GLU A 55 7.96 -11.27 8.87
C GLU A 55 8.25 -9.92 8.18
N ARG A 56 7.84 -9.76 6.92
CA ARG A 56 8.07 -8.54 6.13
C ARG A 56 6.83 -7.67 6.02
N ILE A 57 7.05 -6.37 5.84
CA ILE A 57 6.01 -5.37 5.55
C ILE A 57 5.52 -5.60 4.13
N PHE A 58 4.23 -5.89 3.98
CA PHE A 58 3.58 -6.03 2.68
C PHE A 58 3.15 -4.66 2.13
N VAL A 59 3.63 -4.31 0.93
CA VAL A 59 3.14 -3.13 0.20
C VAL A 59 1.88 -3.54 -0.57
N ASP A 60 0.72 -3.17 -0.03
CA ASP A 60 -0.58 -3.51 -0.63
C ASP A 60 -0.92 -2.63 -1.83
N PHE A 61 -0.29 -2.92 -2.97
CA PHE A 61 -0.54 -2.25 -4.25
C PHE A 61 -1.98 -2.42 -4.74
N ASN A 62 -2.74 -3.39 -4.22
CA ASN A 62 -4.14 -3.57 -4.61
C ASN A 62 -5.06 -2.54 -3.96
N GLN A 63 -4.60 -1.73 -2.99
CA GLN A 63 -5.39 -0.63 -2.42
C GLN A 63 -5.65 0.52 -3.41
N THR A 64 -4.90 0.61 -4.51
CA THR A 64 -5.16 1.57 -5.59
C THR A 64 -6.10 1.03 -6.67
N ALA A 65 -6.60 -0.19 -6.52
CA ALA A 65 -7.70 -0.68 -7.36
C ALA A 65 -9.01 0.05 -7.01
N ARG A 66 -9.97 0.05 -7.93
CA ARG A 66 -11.30 0.63 -7.71
C ARG A 66 -12.06 -0.12 -6.61
N ASP A 67 -12.89 0.58 -5.84
CA ASP A 67 -13.77 -0.05 -4.83
C ASP A 67 -13.01 -0.81 -3.72
N ARG A 68 -11.87 -0.25 -3.32
CA ARG A 68 -11.07 -0.75 -2.20
C ARG A 68 -11.31 0.11 -0.97
N THR A 69 -11.42 -0.54 0.18
CA THR A 69 -11.67 0.14 1.44
C THR A 69 -10.38 0.74 2.01
N ILE A 70 -10.40 2.05 2.24
CA ILE A 70 -9.33 2.79 2.91
C ILE A 70 -9.99 3.68 3.97
N ALA A 71 -9.60 3.50 5.23
CA ALA A 71 -10.03 4.41 6.29
C ALA A 71 -9.53 5.83 6.00
N SER A 72 -10.44 6.81 6.02
CA SER A 72 -10.09 8.22 5.79
C SER A 72 -9.20 8.75 6.92
N ALA A 73 -8.45 9.82 6.62
CA ALA A 73 -7.82 10.61 7.68
C ALA A 73 -8.87 11.01 8.74
N TYR A 74 -8.47 11.00 10.00
CA TYR A 74 -9.30 11.32 11.17
C TYR A 74 -10.47 10.36 11.45
N SER A 75 -10.66 9.28 10.68
CA SER A 75 -11.72 8.30 10.96
C SER A 75 -11.39 7.38 12.14
N VAL A 76 -12.34 7.25 13.06
CA VAL A 76 -12.30 6.28 14.15
C VAL A 76 -12.41 4.86 13.59
N ARG A 77 -11.64 3.92 14.15
CA ARG A 77 -11.66 2.51 13.76
C ARG A 77 -12.47 1.68 14.77
N PRO A 78 -13.19 0.64 14.32
CA PRO A 78 -14.02 -0.21 15.19
C PRO A 78 -13.17 -1.26 15.94
N PHE A 79 -12.17 -0.81 16.68
CA PHE A 79 -11.31 -1.65 17.52
C PHE A 79 -11.42 -1.21 18.99
N PRO A 80 -11.05 -2.07 19.96
CA PRO A 80 -10.91 -1.66 21.35
C PRO A 80 -10.03 -0.40 21.45
N HIS A 81 -10.39 0.52 22.35
CA HIS A 81 -9.82 1.86 22.49
C HIS A 81 -10.17 2.87 21.38
N ALA A 82 -10.99 2.51 20.39
CA ALA A 82 -11.44 3.41 19.34
C ALA A 82 -10.29 4.22 18.69
N PRO A 83 -9.23 3.55 18.20
CA PRO A 83 -8.08 4.23 17.62
C PRO A 83 -8.48 4.97 16.36
N VAL A 84 -7.74 6.03 16.03
CA VAL A 84 -8.01 6.84 14.84
C VAL A 84 -6.93 6.62 13.79
N SER A 85 -7.35 6.62 12.52
CA SER A 85 -6.44 6.77 11.39
C SER A 85 -5.86 8.19 11.36
N ALA A 86 -4.80 8.41 12.14
CA ALA A 86 -4.29 9.74 12.47
C ALA A 86 -3.24 10.24 11.46
N PRO A 87 -3.46 11.40 10.82
CA PRO A 87 -2.43 12.11 10.07
C PRO A 87 -1.22 12.47 10.92
N LEU A 88 -0.04 12.28 10.34
CA LEU A 88 1.26 12.56 10.94
C LEU A 88 2.10 13.43 10.01
N ARG A 89 3.05 14.16 10.59
CA ARG A 89 4.22 14.69 9.88
C ARG A 89 5.29 13.59 9.75
N TRP A 90 6.22 13.75 8.82
CA TRP A 90 7.27 12.74 8.60
C TRP A 90 8.20 12.59 9.80
N GLU A 91 8.47 13.69 10.50
CA GLU A 91 9.38 13.76 11.64
C GLU A 91 8.84 13.04 12.88
N GLU A 92 7.54 12.72 12.91
CA GLU A 92 6.88 12.07 14.04
C GLU A 92 6.83 10.54 13.92
N ILE A 93 7.16 9.98 12.74
CA ILE A 93 6.91 8.56 12.45
C ILE A 93 7.71 7.63 13.36
N ASP A 94 8.97 7.95 13.64
CA ASP A 94 9.86 7.07 14.41
C ASP A 94 9.45 6.94 15.88
N ASP A 95 8.73 7.94 16.41
CA ASP A 95 8.28 8.00 17.81
C ASP A 95 6.79 7.66 17.98
N ALA A 96 6.02 7.60 16.89
CA ALA A 96 4.57 7.41 16.95
C ALA A 96 4.16 5.97 17.24
N GLU A 97 3.39 5.75 18.31
CA GLU A 97 2.73 4.48 18.57
C GLU A 97 1.26 4.51 18.15
N PRO A 98 0.69 3.43 17.57
CA PRO A 98 -0.72 3.40 17.19
C PRO A 98 -1.71 3.71 18.32
N ARG A 99 -1.30 3.51 19.58
CA ARG A 99 -2.14 3.76 20.77
C ARG A 99 -2.16 5.23 21.20
N ASP A 100 -1.29 6.06 20.65
CA ASP A 100 -1.25 7.49 20.98
C ASP A 100 -2.45 8.24 20.40
N PHE A 101 -3.12 7.64 19.40
CA PHE A 101 -4.16 8.29 18.61
C PHE A 101 -5.50 7.56 18.73
N ASP A 102 -6.38 8.10 19.56
CA ASP A 102 -7.73 7.60 19.74
C ASP A 102 -8.78 8.72 19.71
N ILE A 103 -10.05 8.35 19.89
CA ILE A 103 -11.19 9.28 19.88
C ILE A 103 -11.09 10.38 20.96
N VAL A 104 -10.31 10.16 22.03
CA VAL A 104 -10.11 11.10 23.13
C VAL A 104 -8.89 11.98 22.89
N THR A 105 -7.77 11.41 22.45
CA THR A 105 -6.50 12.14 22.29
C THR A 105 -6.44 12.99 21.02
N LEU A 106 -7.06 12.53 19.93
CA LEU A 106 -6.93 13.20 18.64
C LEU A 106 -7.56 14.59 18.57
N PRO A 107 -8.73 14.88 19.18
CA PRO A 107 -9.27 16.23 19.22
C PRO A 107 -8.33 17.23 19.91
N VAL A 108 -7.62 16.82 20.96
CA VAL A 108 -6.63 17.64 21.66
C VAL A 108 -5.47 17.96 20.72
N ARG A 109 -4.90 16.94 20.09
CA ARG A 109 -3.82 17.10 19.10
C ARG A 109 -4.23 18.00 17.93
N TYR A 110 -5.46 17.86 17.43
CA TYR A 110 -5.96 18.71 16.35
C TYR A 110 -6.10 20.17 16.79
N ALA A 111 -6.56 20.43 18.02
CA ALA A 111 -6.63 21.79 18.54
C ALA A 111 -5.25 22.45 18.69
N GLU A 112 -4.21 21.66 18.99
CA GLU A 112 -2.83 22.14 19.14
C GLU A 112 -2.11 22.34 17.80
N LEU A 113 -2.24 21.40 16.87
CA LEU A 113 -1.44 21.35 15.64
C LEU A 113 -2.21 21.77 14.39
N GLY A 114 -3.54 21.79 14.44
CA GLY A 114 -4.40 21.87 13.27
C GLY A 114 -4.37 20.60 12.42
N ASP A 115 -4.79 20.74 11.16
CA ASP A 115 -4.66 19.68 10.16
C ASP A 115 -3.23 19.64 9.62
N VAL A 116 -2.48 18.60 9.99
CA VAL A 116 -1.09 18.41 9.55
C VAL A 116 -0.97 17.98 8.08
N HIS A 117 -2.09 17.66 7.42
CA HIS A 117 -2.17 17.40 5.98
C HIS A 117 -2.87 18.54 5.22
N ALA A 118 -3.08 19.72 5.83
CA ALA A 118 -3.80 20.84 5.21
C ALA A 118 -3.23 21.33 3.86
N ASP A 119 -1.94 21.08 3.62
CA ASP A 119 -1.25 21.46 2.39
C ASP A 119 -1.28 20.39 1.29
N MET A 120 -1.85 19.21 1.58
CA MET A 120 -1.82 18.06 0.67
C MET A 120 -2.41 18.38 -0.70
N ASP A 121 -3.54 19.08 -0.75
CA ASP A 121 -4.23 19.39 -2.01
C ASP A 121 -3.61 20.58 -2.76
N GLN A 122 -2.55 21.21 -2.23
CA GLN A 122 -1.84 22.31 -2.90
C GLN A 122 -0.86 21.81 -3.95
N GLU A 123 -0.46 20.54 -3.87
CA GLU A 123 0.50 19.90 -4.76
C GLU A 123 -0.16 18.74 -5.50
N ALA A 124 0.20 18.54 -6.76
CA ALA A 124 -0.21 17.38 -7.55
C ALA A 124 1.00 16.84 -8.32
N PHE A 125 1.34 15.57 -8.07
CA PHE A 125 2.50 14.96 -8.69
C PHE A 125 2.15 14.19 -9.95
N ARG A 126 3.15 14.04 -10.82
CA ARG A 126 3.03 13.19 -12.01
C ARG A 126 3.51 11.78 -11.75
N LEU A 127 2.91 10.80 -12.45
CA LEU A 127 3.25 9.39 -12.31
C LEU A 127 4.25 8.87 -13.36
N ASP A 128 4.72 9.71 -14.29
CA ASP A 128 5.54 9.25 -15.44
C ASP A 128 6.76 8.43 -14.99
N GLY A 129 7.50 8.89 -13.98
CA GLY A 129 8.68 8.18 -13.49
C GLY A 129 8.39 6.77 -12.94
N LEU A 130 7.24 6.57 -12.29
CA LEU A 130 6.81 5.25 -11.82
C LEU A 130 6.31 4.37 -12.98
N LEU A 131 5.69 4.97 -13.99
CA LEU A 131 5.25 4.26 -15.19
C LEU A 131 6.42 3.85 -16.08
N GLU A 132 7.45 4.69 -16.22
CA GLU A 132 8.71 4.35 -16.87
C GLU A 132 9.43 3.22 -16.14
N LEU A 133 9.41 3.22 -14.80
CA LEU A 133 9.94 2.12 -14.01
C LEU A 133 9.14 0.83 -14.22
N ALA A 134 7.82 0.92 -14.31
CA ALA A 134 6.97 -0.23 -14.62
C ALA A 134 7.26 -0.79 -16.04
N ASP A 135 7.44 0.08 -17.03
CA ASP A 135 7.85 -0.31 -18.39
C ASP A 135 9.20 -1.04 -18.38
N ARG A 136 10.13 -0.58 -17.56
CA ARG A 136 11.44 -1.22 -17.40
C ARG A 136 11.34 -2.59 -16.73
N ASP A 137 10.56 -2.69 -15.66
CA ASP A 137 10.27 -3.97 -15.00
C ASP A 137 9.70 -5.00 -15.98
N GLU A 138 8.78 -4.57 -16.85
CA GLU A 138 8.18 -5.44 -17.86
C GLU A 138 9.16 -5.84 -18.96
N LYS A 139 9.86 -4.87 -19.57
CA LYS A 139 10.76 -5.11 -20.73
C LYS A 139 12.04 -5.85 -20.36
N GLU A 140 12.65 -5.49 -19.23
CA GLU A 140 13.99 -5.97 -18.88
C GLU A 140 13.95 -7.14 -17.91
N ARG A 141 12.90 -7.25 -17.08
CA ARG A 141 12.81 -8.25 -16.01
C ARG A 141 11.67 -9.25 -16.20
N GLY A 142 10.82 -9.04 -17.21
CA GLY A 142 9.62 -9.85 -17.41
C GLY A 142 8.59 -9.70 -16.28
N LEU A 143 8.71 -8.65 -15.46
CA LEU A 143 7.86 -8.41 -14.31
C LEU A 143 6.68 -7.52 -14.73
N GLY A 144 5.64 -8.14 -15.30
CA GLY A 144 4.41 -7.47 -15.71
C GLY A 144 3.44 -7.18 -14.56
N ASP A 145 2.13 -7.27 -14.83
CA ASP A 145 1.08 -7.06 -13.84
C ASP A 145 1.13 -8.09 -12.69
N MET A 146 0.53 -7.75 -11.55
CA MET A 146 0.39 -8.64 -10.38
C MET A 146 -1.07 -9.04 -10.17
N PRO A 147 -1.36 -10.14 -9.44
CA PRO A 147 -2.72 -10.60 -9.26
C PRO A 147 -3.62 -9.57 -8.56
N TYR A 148 -4.87 -9.52 -8.98
CA TYR A 148 -5.94 -8.81 -8.27
C TYR A 148 -6.49 -9.69 -7.14
N PRO A 149 -7.20 -9.09 -6.16
CA PRO A 149 -7.92 -9.86 -5.17
C PRO A 149 -8.91 -10.84 -5.83
N PRO A 150 -9.07 -12.09 -5.33
CA PRO A 150 -9.91 -13.11 -5.96
C PRO A 150 -11.35 -12.67 -6.22
N GLU A 151 -11.90 -11.83 -5.35
CA GLU A 151 -13.29 -11.36 -5.39
C GLU A 151 -13.48 -10.12 -6.28
N TYR A 152 -12.41 -9.61 -6.90
CA TYR A 152 -12.45 -8.33 -7.59
C TYR A 152 -13.06 -8.46 -9.01
N PRO A 153 -14.18 -7.79 -9.33
CA PRO A 153 -14.85 -7.92 -10.62
C PRO A 153 -14.01 -7.35 -11.77
N LYS A 154 -14.15 -7.90 -12.98
CA LYS A 154 -13.52 -7.35 -14.19
C LYS A 154 -14.34 -6.19 -14.74
N MET A 155 -13.66 -5.13 -15.16
CA MET A 155 -14.31 -4.01 -15.83
C MET A 155 -14.42 -4.28 -17.35
N PRO A 156 -15.46 -3.78 -18.04
CA PRO A 156 -15.52 -3.84 -19.51
C PRO A 156 -14.30 -3.14 -20.14
N GLY A 157 -13.64 -3.82 -21.08
CA GLY A 157 -12.43 -3.30 -21.75
C GLY A 157 -11.11 -3.49 -20.99
N GLU A 158 -11.13 -4.14 -19.83
CA GLU A 158 -9.91 -4.39 -19.05
C GLU A 158 -9.01 -5.47 -19.69
N PRO A 159 -7.67 -5.27 -19.73
CA PRO A 159 -6.71 -6.28 -20.17
C PRO A 159 -6.78 -7.61 -19.38
N LYS A 160 -6.17 -8.67 -19.92
CA LYS A 160 -6.06 -9.96 -19.21
C LYS A 160 -5.21 -9.78 -17.94
N ARG A 161 -5.81 -10.07 -16.78
CA ARG A 161 -5.13 -10.11 -15.48
C ARG A 161 -4.22 -11.33 -15.34
N VAL A 162 -3.12 -11.15 -14.62
CA VAL A 162 -2.28 -12.26 -14.16
C VAL A 162 -3.04 -13.05 -13.10
N GLN A 163 -3.12 -14.36 -13.28
CA GLN A 163 -3.73 -15.26 -12.30
C GLN A 163 -2.74 -15.50 -11.15
N PRO A 164 -3.22 -15.59 -9.90
CA PRO A 164 -2.39 -16.02 -8.79
C PRO A 164 -1.86 -17.45 -9.06
N SER A 165 -0.55 -17.61 -9.26
CA SER A 165 0.13 -18.90 -9.17
C SER A 165 0.88 -18.96 -7.85
N ARG A 166 0.68 -20.02 -7.06
CA ARG A 166 1.52 -20.31 -5.89
C ARG A 166 2.85 -20.88 -6.36
N ALA A 167 3.95 -20.55 -5.68
CA ALA A 167 5.16 -21.35 -5.80
C ALA A 167 4.86 -22.78 -5.31
N ARG A 168 5.23 -23.81 -6.08
CA ARG A 168 5.22 -25.19 -5.56
C ARG A 168 6.27 -25.25 -4.46
N HIS A 169 5.90 -25.73 -3.28
CA HIS A 169 6.91 -26.30 -2.38
C HIS A 169 7.42 -27.56 -3.08
N ASP A 170 8.70 -27.55 -3.44
CA ASP A 170 9.41 -28.79 -3.73
C ASP A 170 9.62 -29.47 -2.37
N ASP A 171 8.60 -30.20 -1.92
CA ASP A 171 8.80 -31.25 -0.92
C ASP A 171 9.54 -32.39 -1.64
N ASP A 172 10.86 -32.23 -1.77
CA ASP A 172 11.77 -33.32 -2.08
C ASP A 172 11.99 -34.14 -0.80
N ASP A 173 10.94 -34.83 -0.36
CA ASP A 173 11.09 -36.02 0.49
C ASP A 173 11.61 -37.15 -0.40
N GLY A 174 12.91 -37.04 -0.70
CA GLY A 174 13.72 -38.11 -1.26
C GLY A 174 13.87 -39.24 -0.25
N GLU A 175 12.95 -40.18 -0.34
CA GLU A 175 12.98 -41.50 0.29
C GLU A 175 14.27 -42.26 -0.07
N THR A 176 15.07 -42.66 0.93
CA THR A 176 15.90 -43.87 0.81
C THR A 176 16.04 -44.60 2.15
N ALA A 177 15.36 -45.76 2.20
CA ALA A 177 15.69 -47.06 2.78
C ALA A 177 16.09 -47.19 4.27
#